data_AF-A0A1Q8AYZ8-F1
#
_entry.id   AF-A0A1Q8AYZ8-F1
#
_cell.length_a   1.000
_cell.length_b   1.000
_cell.length_c   1.000
_cell.angle_alpha   90.00
_cell.angle_beta   90.00
_cell.angle_gamma   90.00
#
_symmetry.space_group_name_H-M   'P 1'
#
loop_
_entity.id
_entity.type
_entity.pdbx_description
1 polymer ?
#
loop_
_entity_poly.entity_id
_entity_poly.type
_entity_poly.pdbx_seq_one_letter_code
_entity_poly.pdbx_strand_id
1 'polypeptide(L)'
;MYARKLEVDVVIGGERRPCPLEWLDAFCMRNFTNAAEFDDTLATGAGRVEVSFRVTPERFAESLAAWLSQRGKGDGKPVQVVARAAPQDPPKKNS
;
A
#
# COMPACT_ATOMS: atom_id res chain seq x y z
N MET A 1 8.22 13.37 -11.46
CA MET A 1 7.98 12.19 -10.61
C MET A 1 7.06 11.27 -11.38
N TYR A 2 7.52 10.08 -11.74
CA TYR A 2 6.67 9.07 -12.35
C TYR A 2 6.12 8.23 -11.18
N ALA A 3 4.80 8.19 -10.99
CA ALA A 3 4.15 7.35 -9.97
C ALA A 3 3.12 6.40 -10.60
N ARG A 4 3.05 5.17 -10.10
CA ARG A 4 2.00 4.20 -10.42
C ARG A 4 1.00 4.17 -9.27
N LYS A 5 -0.28 4.01 -9.62
CA LYS A 5 -1.36 3.79 -8.66
C LYS A 5 -1.47 2.31 -8.36
N LEU A 6 -1.52 1.95 -7.08
CA LEU A 6 -1.77 0.60 -6.63
C LEU A 6 -3.10 0.53 -5.89
N GLU A 7 -3.80 -0.58 -6.08
CA GLU A 7 -4.84 -1.06 -5.17
C GLU A 7 -4.21 -2.01 -4.15
N VAL A 8 -4.55 -1.84 -2.88
CA VAL A 8 -3.95 -2.54 -1.74
C VAL A 8 -5.03 -3.12 -0.84
N ASP A 9 -5.02 -4.43 -0.68
CA ASP A 9 -5.87 -5.14 0.24
C ASP A 9 -5.05 -5.78 1.36
N VAL A 10 -5.65 -5.84 2.54
CA VAL A 10 -5.15 -6.67 3.66
C VAL A 10 -5.99 -7.92 3.77
N VAL A 11 -5.35 -9.04 4.07
CA VAL A 11 -6.02 -10.30 4.41
C VAL A 11 -5.63 -10.67 5.84
N ILE A 12 -6.61 -10.72 6.73
CA ILE A 12 -6.40 -11.03 8.16
C ILE A 12 -7.40 -12.12 8.54
N GLY A 13 -6.90 -13.27 9.00
CA GLY A 13 -7.78 -14.39 9.36
C GLY A 13 -8.66 -14.90 8.22
N GLY A 14 -8.22 -14.75 6.97
CA GLY A 14 -8.97 -15.14 5.77
C GLY A 14 -9.94 -14.08 5.24
N GLU A 15 -10.16 -12.98 5.97
CA GLU A 15 -11.00 -11.88 5.51
C GLU A 15 -10.17 -10.85 4.73
N ARG A 16 -10.56 -10.59 3.47
CA ARG A 16 -9.94 -9.59 2.60
C ARG A 16 -10.72 -8.28 2.67
N ARG A 17 -10.01 -7.18 2.90
CA ARG A 17 -10.58 -5.82 2.89
C ARG A 17 -9.59 -4.80 2.33
N PRO A 18 -10.06 -3.65 1.81
CA PRO A 18 -9.19 -2.55 1.44
C PRO A 18 -8.31 -2.15 2.63
N CYS A 19 -7.02 -1.91 2.39
CA CYS A 19 -6.13 -1.47 3.46
C CYS A 19 -6.61 -0.13 4.04
N PRO A 20 -6.82 0.00 5.36
CA PRO A 20 -7.25 1.26 5.97
C PRO A 20 -6.33 2.43 5.59
N LEU A 21 -6.90 3.59 5.27
CA LEU A 21 -6.12 4.78 4.91
C LEU A 21 -5.12 5.15 6.01
N GLU A 22 -5.54 5.11 7.28
CA GLU A 22 -4.66 5.37 8.43
C GLU A 22 -3.42 4.47 8.47
N TRP A 23 -3.51 3.23 7.99
CA TRP A 23 -2.38 2.29 7.99
C TRP A 23 -1.44 2.58 6.84
N LEU A 24 -2.00 2.89 5.66
CA LEU A 24 -1.22 3.32 4.50
C LEU A 24 -0.50 4.64 4.79
N ASP A 25 -1.20 5.62 5.37
CA ASP A 25 -0.66 6.93 5.72
C ASP A 25 0.49 6.79 6.73
N ALA A 26 0.28 6.03 7.81
CA ALA A 26 1.32 5.77 8.80
C ALA A 26 2.54 5.00 8.24
N PHE A 27 2.33 4.14 7.23
CA PHE A 27 3.42 3.46 6.53
C PHE A 27 4.18 4.41 5.59
N CYS A 28 3.48 5.28 4.86
CA CYS A 28 4.08 6.23 3.92
C CYS A 28 4.77 7.41 4.62
N MET A 29 4.40 7.73 5.87
CA MET A 29 5.04 8.78 6.68
C MET A 29 6.45 8.39 7.17
N ARG A 30 7.41 8.44 6.24
CA ARG A 30 8.86 8.77 6.31
C ARG A 30 9.81 8.29 7.42
N ASN A 31 9.38 7.85 8.60
CA ASN A 31 10.32 7.69 9.73
C ASN A 31 10.54 6.26 10.23
N PHE A 32 9.80 5.27 9.73
CA PHE A 32 9.79 3.95 10.40
C PHE A 32 10.30 2.77 9.57
N THR A 33 10.33 2.84 8.24
CA THR A 33 10.78 1.71 7.42
C THR A 33 12.30 1.69 7.21
N ASN A 34 13.00 2.79 7.52
CA ASN A 34 14.44 2.98 7.27
C ASN A 34 14.85 2.67 5.81
N ALA A 35 13.87 2.66 4.90
CA ALA A 35 13.98 2.20 3.54
C ALA A 35 13.56 3.34 2.61
N ALA A 36 14.58 4.06 2.10
CA ALA A 36 14.41 5.22 1.23
C ALA A 36 13.69 4.90 -0.09
N GLU A 37 13.50 3.62 -0.44
CA GLU A 37 12.70 3.22 -1.61
C GLU A 37 11.22 3.62 -1.48
N PHE A 38 10.72 3.82 -0.26
CA PHE A 38 9.33 4.23 0.01
C PHE A 38 9.16 5.74 0.24
N ASP A 39 10.23 6.54 0.10
CA ASP A 39 10.15 8.02 0.21
C ASP A 39 9.21 8.64 -0.81
N ASP A 40 9.13 8.03 -2.00
CA ASP A 40 8.27 8.44 -3.10
C ASP A 40 6.95 7.64 -3.08
N THR A 41 6.31 7.54 -1.90
CA THR A 41 4.99 6.90 -1.73
C THR A 41 3.98 7.84 -1.07
N LEU A 42 2.74 7.78 -1.52
CA LEU A 42 1.65 8.65 -1.06
C LEU A 42 0.35 7.86 -0.94
N ALA A 43 -0.20 7.77 0.27
CA ALA A 43 -1.54 7.23 0.46
C ALA A 43 -2.58 8.20 -0.11
N THR A 44 -3.45 7.70 -0.99
CA THR A 44 -4.49 8.52 -1.67
C THR A 44 -5.91 8.17 -1.25
N GLY A 45 -6.09 7.07 -0.52
CA GLY A 45 -7.37 6.64 0.02
C GLY A 45 -7.28 5.24 0.62
N ALA A 46 -8.40 4.73 1.16
CA ALA A 46 -8.47 3.35 1.62
C ALA A 46 -8.17 2.40 0.45
N GLY A 47 -7.18 1.54 0.66
CA GLY A 47 -6.66 0.60 -0.33
C GLY A 47 -6.04 1.26 -1.56
N ARG A 48 -5.66 2.55 -1.51
CA ARG A 48 -5.11 3.27 -2.66
C ARG A 48 -3.83 4.01 -2.29
N VAL A 49 -2.78 3.75 -3.07
CA VAL A 49 -1.47 4.37 -2.87
C VAL A 49 -0.85 4.70 -4.23
N GLU A 50 -0.15 5.83 -4.29
CA GLU A 50 0.76 6.18 -5.37
C GLU A 50 2.18 5.84 -4.95
N VAL A 51 2.91 5.10 -5.78
CA VAL A 51 4.29 4.70 -5.50
C VAL A 51 5.18 5.01 -6.70
N SER A 52 6.45 5.32 -6.45
CA SER A 52 7.47 5.40 -7.51
C SER A 52 7.53 4.12 -8.35
N PHE A 53 7.85 4.25 -9.64
CA PHE A 53 8.02 3.10 -10.54
C PHE A 53 9.14 2.14 -10.11
N ARG A 54 10.02 2.56 -9.19
CA ARG A 54 11.07 1.70 -8.60
C ARG A 54 10.52 0.65 -7.64
N VAL A 55 9.33 0.88 -7.09
CA VAL A 55 8.67 -0.04 -6.16
C VAL A 55 7.70 -0.93 -6.94
N THR A 56 7.93 -2.23 -6.88
CA THR A 56 6.98 -3.21 -7.44
C THR A 56 5.79 -3.40 -6.49
N PRO A 57 4.59 -3.74 -6.99
CA PRO A 57 3.46 -4.06 -6.14
C PRO A 57 3.79 -5.14 -5.10
N GLU A 58 4.52 -6.19 -5.51
CA GLU A 58 4.95 -7.28 -4.63
C GLU A 58 5.83 -6.76 -3.50
N ARG A 59 6.84 -5.94 -3.82
CA ARG A 59 7.74 -5.35 -2.83
C ARG A 59 6.99 -4.46 -1.84
N PHE A 60 6.07 -3.64 -2.33
CA PHE A 60 5.22 -2.81 -1.48
C PHE A 60 4.37 -3.67 -0.52
N ALA A 61 3.75 -4.73 -1.05
CA ALA A 61 2.92 -5.64 -0.27
C ALA A 61 3.73 -6.34 0.83
N GLU A 62 4.89 -6.89 0.50
CA GLU A 62 5.78 -7.56 1.45
C GLU A 62 6.21 -6.62 2.59
N SER A 63 6.65 -5.40 2.26
CA SER A 63 7.08 -4.42 3.25
C SER A 63 5.93 -3.93 4.13
N LEU A 64 4.74 -3.69 3.56
CA LEU A 64 3.57 -3.30 4.33
C LEU A 64 3.10 -4.44 5.25
N ALA A 65 3.09 -5.69 4.79
CA ALA A 65 2.69 -6.83 5.60
C ALA A 65 3.62 -7.04 6.80
N ALA A 66 4.93 -6.94 6.58
CA ALA A 66 5.93 -7.02 7.64
C ALA A 66 5.74 -5.89 8.67
N TRP A 67 5.52 -4.65 8.20
CA TRP A 67 5.30 -3.50 9.07
C TRP A 67 4.01 -3.62 9.89
N LEU A 68 2.90 -4.02 9.28
CA LEU A 68 1.61 -4.23 9.97
C LEU A 68 1.70 -5.32 11.03
N SER A 69 2.42 -6.40 10.73
CA SER A 69 2.66 -7.50 11.66
C SER A 69 3.49 -7.03 12.87
N GLN A 70 4.55 -6.24 12.65
CA GLN A 70 5.35 -5.64 13.73
C GLN A 70 4.52 -4.68 14.60
N ARG A 71 3.53 -4.00 14.02
CA ARG A 71 2.62 -3.09 14.73
C ARG A 71 1.43 -3.81 15.38
N GLY A 72 1.32 -5.13 15.28
CA GLY A 72 0.24 -5.90 15.88
C GLY A 72 -1.14 -5.66 15.26
N LYS A 73 -1.21 -5.17 14.00
CA LYS A 73 -2.48 -4.82 13.33
C LYS A 73 -3.35 -6.03 12.92
N GLY A 74 -2.83 -7.24 13.11
CA GLY A 74 -3.51 -8.50 12.78
C GLY A 74 -4.39 -9.08 13.89
N ASP A 75 -4.52 -8.43 15.05
CA ASP A 75 -5.31 -8.95 16.18
C ASP A 75 -4.88 -10.39 16.56
N GLY A 76 -3.57 -10.62 16.64
CA GLY A 76 -2.99 -11.95 16.89
C GLY A 76 -3.00 -12.92 15.69
N LYS A 77 -3.59 -12.54 14.56
CA LYS A 77 -3.60 -13.33 13.31
C LYS A 77 -2.51 -12.83 12.34
N PRO A 78 -2.02 -13.70 11.43
CA PRO A 78 -1.10 -13.27 10.39
C PRO A 78 -1.76 -12.21 9.49
N VAL A 79 -1.01 -11.15 9.18
CA VAL A 79 -1.41 -10.12 8.23
C VAL A 79 -0.74 -10.41 6.90
N GLN A 80 -1.54 -10.60 5.86
CA GLN A 80 -1.07 -10.63 4.48
C GLN A 80 -1.51 -9.37 3.77
N VAL A 81 -0.72 -8.94 2.78
CA VAL A 81 -1.05 -7.80 1.93
C VAL A 81 -1.00 -8.26 0.49
N VAL A 82 -1.96 -7.79 -0.30
CA VAL A 82 -1.99 -7.95 -1.74
C VAL A 82 -2.00 -6.56 -2.35
N ALA A 83 -0.97 -6.23 -3.13
CA ALA A 83 -0.96 -5.00 -3.92
C ALA A 83 -0.96 -5.34 -5.41
N ARG A 84 -1.72 -4.58 -6.19
CA ARG A 84 -1.81 -4.72 -7.64
C ARG A 84 -1.85 -3.35 -8.29
N ALA A 85 -1.44 -3.27 -9.55
CA ALA A 85 -1.63 -2.04 -10.32
C ALA A 85 -3.13 -1.71 -10.35
N ALA A 86 -3.48 -0.47 -9.99
CA ALA A 86 -4.84 0.00 -10.15
C ALA A 86 -5.19 0.03 -11.64
N PRO A 87 -6.42 -0.32 -12.04
CA PRO A 87 -6.89 -0.07 -13.39
C PRO A 87 -6.67 1.42 -13.70
N GLN A 88 -5.97 1.72 -14.80
CA GLN A 88 -5.76 3.10 -15.21
C GLN A 88 -7.12 3.76 -15.42
N ASP A 89 -7.34 4.93 -14.82
CA ASP A 89 -8.52 5.75 -15.14
C ASP A 89 -8.55 5.92 -16.67
N PRO A 90 -9.65 5.58 -17.35
CA PRO A 90 -9.73 5.79 -18.79
C PRO A 90 -9.36 7.25 -19.07
N PRO A 91 -8.58 7.55 -20.14
CA PRO A 91 -8.18 8.91 -20.43
C PRO A 91 -9.45 9.78 -20.46
N LYS A 92 -9.50 10.81 -19.60
CA LYS A 92 -10.60 11.77 -19.60
C LYS A 92 -10.73 12.29 -21.03
N LYS A 93 -11.80 11.91 -21.73
CA LYS A 93 -12.14 12.50 -23.03
C LYS A 93 -12.37 13.98 -22.78
N ASN A 94 -11.43 14.83 -23.19
CA ASN A 94 -11.68 16.27 -23.29
C ASN A 94 -12.96 16.45 -24.13
N SER A 95 -13.98 17.05 -23.53
CA SER A 95 -15.15 17.58 -24.23
C SER A 95 -14.89 19.04 -24.59
#